data_AF-A0A1H3F7H2-F1
#
_entry.id   AF-A0A1H3F7H2-F1
#
_cell.length_a   1.000
_cell.length_b   1.000
_cell.length_c   1.000
_cell.angle_alpha   90.00
_cell.angle_beta   90.00
_cell.angle_gamma   90.00
#
_symmetry.space_group_name_H-M   'P 1'
#
loop_
_entity.id
_entity.type
_entity.pdbx_description
1 polymer ?
#
loop_
_entity_poly.entity_id
_entity_poly.type
_entity_poly.pdbx_seq_one_letter_code
_entity_poly.pdbx_strand_id
1 'polypeptide(L)' 'MNIVVKEYDANWVHQFQKEARLIRNVLEGEILEIYHIGSTAVPGLKAKPIIDIMPVVNKIENVDGFNSKMIDIGYEPL' A
#
# COMPACT_ATOMS: atom_id res chain seq x y z
N MET A 1 -15.79 6.57 16.17
CA MET A 1 -14.63 5.93 15.50
C MET A 1 -13.61 5.60 16.59
N ASN A 2 -13.41 4.31 16.89
CA ASN A 2 -12.45 3.90 17.91
C ASN A 2 -11.07 3.77 17.25
N ILE A 3 -10.10 4.57 17.70
CA ILE A 3 -8.72 4.50 17.23
C ILE A 3 -7.96 3.58 18.19
N VAL A 4 -7.47 2.45 17.67
CA VAL A 4 -6.65 1.51 18.43
C VAL A 4 -5.22 1.56 17.91
N VAL A 5 -4.28 1.78 18.82
CA VAL A 5 -2.84 1.72 18.58
C VAL A 5 -2.31 0.43 19.19
N LYS A 6 -1.46 -0.30 18.47
CA LYS A 6 -0.87 -1.57 18.88
C LYS A 6 0.65 -1.46 18.96
N GLU A 7 1.27 -2.37 19.71
CA GLU A 7 2.72 -2.61 19.62
C GLU A 7 3.11 -2.99 18.19
N TYR A 8 4.39 -2.78 17.86
CA TYR A 8 4.92 -3.18 16.57
C TYR A 8 4.68 -4.67 16.31
N ASP A 9 4.15 -4.98 15.12
CA ASP A 9 3.96 -6.34 14.64
C ASP A 9 4.83 -6.57 13.40
N ALA A 10 5.79 -7.49 13.50
CA ALA A 10 6.68 -7.84 12.38
C ALA A 10 5.91 -8.37 11.16
N ASN A 11 4.68 -8.85 11.35
CA ASN A 11 3.82 -9.28 10.26
C ASN A 11 3.36 -8.12 9.35
N TRP A 12 3.47 -6.85 9.79
CA TRP A 12 3.19 -5.70 8.92
C TRP A 12 4.09 -5.66 7.69
N VAL A 13 5.35 -6.11 7.81
CA VAL A 13 6.26 -6.21 6.66
C VAL A 13 5.75 -7.22 5.64
N HIS A 14 5.24 -8.37 6.11
CA HIS A 14 4.68 -9.40 5.23
C HIS A 14 3.38 -8.92 4.56
N GLN A 15 2.50 -8.24 5.31
CA GLN A 15 1.28 -7.65 4.79
C GLN A 15 1.57 -6.63 3.70
N PHE A 16 2.52 -5.71 3.94
CA PHE A 16 3.02 -4.79 2.92
C PHE A 16 3.51 -5.53 1.68
N GLN A 17 4.38 -6.52 1.83
CA GLN A 17 4.94 -7.25 0.68
C GLN A 17 3.87 -7.96 -0.14
N LYS A 18 2.85 -8.52 0.52
CA LYS A 18 1.71 -9.15 -0.16
C LYS A 18 0.94 -8.13 -0.98
N GLU A 19 0.60 -7.00 -0.38
CA GLU A 19 -0.20 -5.96 -1.03
C GLU A 19 0.58 -5.25 -2.14
N ALA A 20 1.87 -4.96 -1.93
CA ALA A 20 2.74 -4.39 -2.94
C ALA A 20 2.89 -5.27 -4.19
N ARG A 21 2.82 -6.60 -4.05
CA ARG A 21 2.78 -7.51 -5.22
C ARG A 21 1.47 -7.40 -5.97
N LEU A 22 0.35 -7.29 -5.26
CA LEU A 22 -0.97 -7.13 -5.87
C LEU A 22 -1.06 -5.82 -6.67
N ILE A 23 -0.66 -4.70 -6.06
CA ILE A 23 -0.61 -3.39 -6.70
C ILE A 23 0.34 -3.40 -7.92
N ARG A 24 1.53 -4.01 -7.80
CA ARG A 24 2.49 -4.10 -8.91
C ARG A 24 1.93 -4.84 -10.12
N ASN A 25 1.14 -5.90 -9.88
CA ASN A 25 0.50 -6.65 -10.97
C ASN A 25 -0.64 -5.85 -11.63
N VAL A 26 -1.36 -5.01 -10.89
CA VAL A 26 -2.41 -4.17 -11.46
C VAL A 26 -1.82 -3.03 -12.30
N LEU A 27 -0.83 -2.33 -11.75
CA LEU A 27 -0.15 -1.18 -12.36
C LEU A 27 1.05 -1.63 -13.23
N GLU A 28 0.96 -2.82 -13.83
CA GLU A 28 2.03 -3.39 -14.65
C GLU A 28 2.45 -2.43 -15.76
N GLY A 29 3.76 -2.24 -15.92
CA GLY A 29 4.36 -1.33 -16.89
C GLY A 29 4.38 0.15 -16.48
N GLU A 30 3.67 0.54 -15.41
CA GLU A 30 3.63 1.92 -14.91
C GLU A 30 4.44 2.09 -13.61
N ILE A 31 4.67 1.02 -12.85
CA ILE A 31 5.41 1.03 -11.58
C ILE A 31 6.92 1.11 -11.79
N LEU A 32 7.56 2.08 -11.13
CA LEU A 32 9.00 2.17 -10.97
C LEU A 32 9.45 1.52 -9.65
N GLU A 33 8.83 1.90 -8.54
CA GLU A 33 9.15 1.41 -7.20
C GLU A 33 7.90 1.35 -6.31
N ILE A 34 7.96 0.62 -5.20
CA ILE A 34 6.89 0.61 -4.18
C ILE A 34 7.51 0.61 -2.79
N TYR A 35 7.12 1.57 -1.95
CA TYR A 35 7.64 1.73 -0.60
C TYR A 35 6.59 1.43 0.48
N HIS A 36 7.02 0.78 1.55
CA HIS A 36 6.28 0.73 2.82
C HIS A 36 6.57 2.02 3.56
N ILE A 37 5.55 2.85 3.77
CA ILE A 37 5.66 4.11 4.48
C ILE A 37 4.78 4.11 5.73
N GLY A 38 4.75 5.23 6.46
CA GLY A 38 3.96 5.36 7.69
C GLY A 38 4.55 4.60 8.88
N SER A 39 3.86 4.66 10.02
CA SER A 39 4.39 4.14 11.29
C SER A 39 4.56 2.62 11.29
N THR A 40 3.77 1.88 10.51
CA THR A 40 3.89 0.41 10.44
C THR A 40 5.15 -0.06 9.70
N ALA A 41 5.83 0.84 8.97
CA ALA A 41 7.12 0.57 8.33
C ALA A 41 8.32 0.69 9.28
N VAL A 42 8.13 1.19 10.51
CA VAL A 42 9.21 1.46 11.47
C VAL A 42 9.24 0.37 12.55
N PRO A 43 10.25 -0.52 12.55
CA PRO A 43 10.39 -1.55 13.59
C PRO A 43 10.40 -0.96 15.01
N GLY A 44 9.61 -1.57 15.90
CA GLY A 44 9.50 -1.17 17.30
C GLY A 44 8.57 0.03 17.57
N LEU A 45 8.02 0.67 16.53
CA LEU A 45 7.10 1.79 16.70
C LEU A 45 5.65 1.30 16.89
N LYS A 46 4.97 1.82 17.93
CA LYS A 46 3.53 1.58 18.10
C LYS A 46 2.75 2.32 17.01
N ALA A 47 1.78 1.65 16.41
CA ALA A 47 1.03 2.19 15.28
C ALA A 47 -0.42 1.74 15.27
N LYS A 48 -1.27 2.46 14.53
CA LYS A 48 -2.53 1.88 14.07
C LYS A 48 -2.19 0.75 13.09
N PRO A 49 -2.90 -0.40 13.12
CA PRO A 49 -2.61 -1.54 12.25
C PRO A 49 -3.15 -1.28 10.82
N ILE A 50 -2.64 -0.24 10.17
CA ILE A 50 -2.96 0.18 8.81
C ILE A 50 -1.63 0.26 8.06
N ILE A 51 -1.56 -0.39 6.89
CA ILE A 51 -0.37 -0.39 6.05
C ILE A 51 -0.49 0.76 5.06
N ASP A 52 0.47 1.69 5.11
CA ASP A 52 0.57 2.79 4.16
C ASP A 52 1.57 2.41 3.05
N ILE A 53 1.14 2.52 1.79
CA ILE A 53 1.89 2.08 0.62
C ILE A 53 2.05 3.25 -0.34
N MET A 54 3.27 3.49 -0.82
CA MET A 54 3.56 4.54 -1.80
C MET A 54 4.16 3.94 -3.06
N PRO A 55 3.33 3.70 -4.10
CA PRO A 55 3.80 3.37 -5.43
C PRO A 55 4.44 4.61 -6.09
N VAL A 56 5.61 4.44 -6.67
CA VAL A 56 6.23 5.42 -7.57
C VAL A 56 5.96 4.95 -8.99
N VAL A 57 5.36 5.83 -9.79
CA VAL A 57 4.95 5.53 -11.16
C VAL A 57 5.72 6.38 -12.17
N ASN A 58 5.74 5.96 -13.42
CA ASN A 58 6.43 6.67 -14.49
C ASN A 58 5.70 7.96 -14.90
N LYS A 59 4.36 7.95 -14.98
CA LYS A 59 3.48 9.08 -15.26
C LYS A 59 2.23 9.01 -14.39
N ILE A 60 2.06 10.00 -13.53
CA ILE A 60 0.94 10.04 -12.59
C ILE A 60 -0.41 10.15 -13.32
N GLU A 61 -0.43 10.78 -14.48
CA GLU A 61 -1.62 11.00 -15.31
C GLU A 61 -2.18 9.69 -15.88
N ASN A 62 -1.38 8.62 -15.92
CA ASN A 62 -1.81 7.31 -16.41
C ASN A 62 -2.54 6.48 -15.34
N VAL A 63 -2.41 6.82 -14.05
CA VAL A 63 -2.85 5.97 -12.93
C VAL A 63 -4.36 5.80 -12.90
N ASP A 64 -5.12 6.86 -13.21
CA ASP A 64 -6.59 6.79 -13.24
C ASP A 64 -7.12 5.77 -14.27
N GLY A 65 -6.33 5.48 -15.31
CA GLY A 65 -6.63 4.42 -16.28
C GLY A 65 -6.70 3.01 -15.68
N PHE A 66 -6.17 2.81 -14.47
CA PHE A 66 -6.18 1.55 -13.74
C PHE A 66 -7.30 1.45 -12.70
N ASN A 67 -8.12 2.49 -12.52
CA ASN A 67 -9.18 2.54 -11.49
C ASN A 67 -10.10 1.32 -11.49
N SER A 68 -10.56 0.86 -12.67
CA SER A 68 -11.40 -0.35 -12.74
C SER A 68 -10.70 -1.59 -12.18
N LYS A 69 -9.42 -1.79 -12.48
CA LYS A 69 -8.64 -2.94 -11.99
C LYS A 69 -8.33 -2.82 -10.50
N MET A 70 -8.13 -1.59 -10.00
CA MET A 70 -7.97 -1.33 -8.57
C MET A 70 -9.26 -1.64 -7.79
N ILE A 71 -10.43 -1.34 -8.36
CA ILE A 71 -11.72 -1.72 -7.79
C ILE A 71 -11.87 -3.25 -7.75
N ASP A 72 -11.46 -3.97 -8.80
CA ASP A 72 -11.53 -5.44 -8.85
C ASP A 72 -10.72 -6.12 -7.73
N ILE A 73 -9.69 -5.46 -7.21
CA ILE A 73 -8.88 -5.95 -6.08
C ILE A 73 -9.27 -5.34 -4.72
N GLY A 74 -10.35 -4.55 -4.67
CA GLY A 74 -10.95 -4.04 -3.43
C GLY A 74 -10.52 -2.64 -3.00
N TYR A 75 -9.87 -1.87 -3.88
CA TYR A 75 -9.56 -0.45 -3.62
C TYR A 75 -10.69 0.48 -4.07
N GLU A 76 -10.81 1.61 -3.39
CA GLU A 76 -11.72 2.69 -3.76
C GLU A 76 -10.92 3.89 -4.28
N PRO A 77 -10.93 4.15 -5.61
CA PRO A 77 -10.32 5.35 -6.17
C PRO A 77 -11.17 6.58 -5.84
N LEU A 78 -10.52 7.73 -5.63
CA LEU A 78 -11.15 9.01 -5.30
C LEU A 78 -11.10 9.99 -6.47
#